data_AF-A0A938LN85-F1
#
_entry.id   AF-A0A938LN85-F1
#
_cell.length_a   1.000
_cell.length_b   1.000
_cell.length_c   1.000
_cell.angle_alpha   90.00
_cell.angle_beta   90.00
_cell.angle_gamma   90.00
#
_symmetry.space_group_name_H-M   'P 1'
#
loop_
_entity.id
_entity.type
_entity.pdbx_description
1 polymer ?
#
loop_
_entity_poly.entity_id
_entity_poly.type
_entity_poly.pdbx_seq_one_letter_code
_entity_poly.pdbx_strand_id
1 'polypeptide(L)' 'MKRRVMSRRKLVVAALSIVFAAGVVSAAVCAACQGSGTGSFKCSFCNGTGSKGQFKCSFCNGKGFVKCGSCNGTGQR' A
#
# COMPACT_ATOMS: atom_id res chain seq x y z
N MET A 1 -41.35 -35.43 -2.27
CA MET A 1 -40.00 -34.86 -2.39
C MET A 1 -40.06 -33.56 -3.20
N LYS A 2 -40.09 -32.38 -2.55
CA LYS A 2 -40.16 -31.07 -3.23
C LYS A 2 -38.73 -30.57 -3.51
N ARG A 3 -38.23 -30.76 -4.73
CA ARG A 3 -36.94 -30.20 -5.16
C ARG A 3 -37.06 -28.68 -5.16
N ARG A 4 -36.45 -28.00 -4.17
CA ARG A 4 -36.41 -26.54 -4.11
C ARG A 4 -35.54 -26.04 -5.25
N VAL A 5 -36.16 -25.73 -6.39
CA VAL A 5 -35.50 -25.03 -7.51
C VAL A 5 -35.15 -23.63 -6.99
N MET A 6 -33.88 -23.44 -6.58
CA MET A 6 -33.37 -22.13 -6.23
C MET A 6 -33.35 -21.27 -7.48
N SER A 7 -34.20 -20.22 -7.48
CA SER A 7 -34.25 -19.22 -8.55
C SER A 7 -32.87 -18.61 -8.80
N ARG A 8 -32.49 -18.43 -10.07
CA ARG A 8 -31.21 -17.81 -10.48
C ARG A 8 -30.95 -16.47 -9.79
N ARG A 9 -32.01 -15.74 -9.43
CA ARG A 9 -31.94 -14.50 -8.62
C ARG A 9 -31.32 -14.72 -7.23
N LYS A 10 -31.60 -15.84 -6.57
CA LYS A 10 -31.04 -16.19 -5.25
C LYS A 10 -29.55 -16.54 -5.34
N LEU A 11 -29.11 -17.11 -6.46
CA LEU A 11 -27.70 -17.40 -6.72
C LEU A 11 -26.88 -16.11 -6.87
N VAL A 12 -27.43 -15.13 -7.61
CA VAL A 12 -26.79 -13.81 -7.82
C VAL A 12 -26.72 -13.03 -6.50
N VAL A 13 -27.81 -13.03 -5.72
CA VAL A 13 -27.82 -12.38 -4.40
C VAL A 13 -26.82 -13.05 -3.46
N ALA A 14 -26.76 -14.39 -3.41
CA ALA A 14 -25.78 -15.10 -2.58
C ALA A 14 -24.33 -14.81 -3.00
N ALA A 15 -24.05 -14.73 -4.31
CA ALA A 15 -22.72 -14.40 -4.82
C ALA A 15 -22.30 -12.95 -4.49
N LEU A 16 -23.20 -11.97 -4.59
CA LEU A 16 -22.94 -10.58 -4.23
C LEU A 16 -22.71 -10.39 -2.73
N SER A 17 -23.43 -11.15 -1.87
CA SER A 17 -23.24 -11.10 -0.42
C SER A 17 -21.87 -11.64 0.02
N ILE A 18 -21.30 -12.61 -0.72
CA ILE A 18 -19.97 -13.18 -0.41
C ILE A 18 -18.86 -12.17 -0.69
N VAL A 19 -19.03 -11.32 -1.71
CA VAL A 19 -18.09 -10.21 -2.00
C VAL A 19 -18.06 -9.18 -0.85
N PHE A 20 -19.16 -9.02 -0.13
CA PHE A 20 -19.24 -8.13 1.04
C PHE A 20 -18.67 -8.75 2.33
N ALA A 21 -18.71 -10.08 2.48
CA ALA A 21 -18.21 -10.78 3.66
C ALA A 21 -16.69 -10.99 3.63
N ALA A 22 -16.08 -11.05 2.44
CA ALA A 22 -14.63 -10.94 2.27
C ALA A 22 -14.23 -9.46 2.42
N GLY A 23 -14.37 -8.95 3.64
CA GLY A 23 -14.02 -7.59 4.01
C GLY A 23 -12.64 -7.23 3.43
N VAL A 24 -12.63 -6.26 2.52
CA VAL A 24 -11.42 -5.61 2.08
C VAL A 24 -10.73 -5.05 3.32
N VAL A 25 -9.69 -5.75 3.79
CA VAL A 25 -8.76 -5.25 4.80
C VAL A 25 -8.07 -4.04 4.17
N SER A 26 -8.70 -2.88 4.34
CA SER A 26 -8.20 -1.61 3.85
C SER A 26 -7.12 -1.20 4.83
N ALA A 27 -5.91 -1.75 4.66
CA ALA A 27 -4.73 -1.27 5.36
C ALA A 27 -4.69 0.25 5.15
N ALA A 28 -4.72 1.01 6.25
CA ALA A 28 -4.93 2.44 6.18
C ALA A 28 -3.73 3.06 5.46
N VAL A 29 -3.93 3.56 4.25
CA VAL A 29 -2.86 4.15 3.46
C VAL A 29 -2.29 5.34 4.23
N CYS A 30 -0.96 5.40 4.34
CA CYS A 30 -0.30 6.50 5.03
C CYS A 30 -0.47 7.79 4.22
N ALA A 31 -1.36 8.66 4.68
CA ALA A 31 -1.66 9.94 4.02
C ALA A 31 -0.42 10.85 3.88
N ALA A 32 0.52 10.79 4.83
CA ALA A 32 1.72 11.63 4.84
C ALA A 32 2.68 11.33 3.67
N CYS A 33 2.60 10.13 3.09
CA CYS A 33 3.37 9.75 1.90
C CYS A 33 2.48 9.20 0.78
N GLN A 34 1.15 9.34 0.90
CA GLN A 34 0.18 8.81 -0.06
C GLN A 34 0.42 7.33 -0.41
N GLY A 35 0.87 6.54 0.57
CA GLY A 35 1.13 5.12 0.38
C GLY A 35 2.47 4.74 -0.21
N SER A 36 3.33 5.69 -0.61
CA SER A 36 4.63 5.37 -1.20
C SER A 36 5.62 4.77 -0.21
N GLY A 37 5.42 5.02 1.09
CA GLY A 37 6.39 4.70 2.15
C GLY A 37 7.64 5.59 2.13
N THR A 38 7.81 6.45 1.14
CA THR A 38 8.94 7.37 1.03
C THR A 38 8.47 8.79 1.30
N GLY A 39 9.27 9.59 2.00
CA GLY A 39 8.98 11.01 2.11
C GLY A 39 9.02 11.65 0.72
N SER A 40 8.16 12.64 0.44
CA SER A 40 8.21 13.43 -0.80
C SER A 40 9.54 14.14 -1.03
N PHE A 41 10.43 14.10 -0.03
CA PHE A 41 11.72 14.77 -0.01
C PHE A 41 12.82 13.82 -0.50
N LYS A 42 13.44 14.24 -1.60
CA LYS A 42 14.72 13.69 -2.07
C LYS A 42 15.74 13.84 -0.94
N CYS A 43 16.66 12.88 -0.80
CA CYS A 43 17.73 12.99 0.17
C CYS A 43 18.62 14.18 -0.18
N SER A 44 18.59 15.23 0.65
CA SER A 44 19.33 16.48 0.43
C SER A 44 20.84 16.28 0.42
N PHE A 45 21.34 15.25 1.11
CA PHE A 45 22.78 14.93 1.13
C PHE A 45 23.31 14.44 -0.21
N CYS A 46 22.49 13.78 -1.03
CA CYS A 46 22.88 13.31 -2.36
C CYS A 46 22.00 13.89 -3.48
N ASN A 47 21.17 14.90 -3.17
CA ASN A 47 20.21 15.48 -4.10
C ASN A 47 19.34 14.45 -4.85
N GLY A 48 19.05 13.31 -4.21
CA GLY A 48 18.27 12.25 -4.83
C GLY A 48 19.06 11.17 -5.57
N THR A 49 20.38 11.31 -5.76
CA THR A 49 21.16 10.36 -6.56
C THR A 49 21.43 9.03 -5.84
N GLY A 50 21.41 9.02 -4.51
CA GLY A 50 21.82 7.88 -3.70
C GLY A 50 23.35 7.72 -3.56
N SER A 51 24.14 8.64 -4.11
CA SER A 51 25.60 8.55 -4.09
C SER A 51 26.26 9.93 -4.05
N LYS A 52 27.45 10.00 -3.46
CA LYS A 52 28.35 11.14 -3.56
C LYS A 52 29.64 10.68 -4.23
N GLY A 53 29.80 11.03 -5.50
CA GLY A 53 30.89 10.52 -6.32
C GLY A 53 30.77 9.00 -6.49
N GLN A 54 31.85 8.28 -6.18
CA GLN A 54 31.90 6.81 -6.27
C GLN A 54 31.32 6.09 -5.03
N PHE A 55 30.99 6.83 -3.97
CA PHE A 55 30.52 6.23 -2.72
C PHE A 55 29.00 6.30 -2.57
N LYS A 56 28.43 5.27 -1.94
CA LYS A 56 27.03 5.22 -1.57
C LYS A 56 26.72 6.31 -0.53
N CYS A 57 25.63 7.03 -0.68
CA CYS A 57 25.23 8.05 0.29
C CYS A 57 24.76 7.36 1.59
N SER A 58 25.54 7.49 2.66
CA SER A 58 25.24 6.88 3.97
C SER A 58 23.93 7.39 4.57
N PHE A 59 23.57 8.66 4.32
CA PHE A 59 22.39 9.28 4.92
C PHE A 59 21.08 8.63 4.44
N CYS A 60 21.01 8.25 3.17
CA CYS A 60 19.86 7.51 2.62
C CYS A 60 20.17 6.04 2.36
N ASN A 61 21.31 5.52 2.82
CA ASN A 61 21.81 4.18 2.48
C ASN A 61 21.76 3.89 0.97
N GLY A 62 22.08 4.91 0.18
CA GLY A 62 22.03 4.99 -1.27
C GLY A 62 20.70 4.76 -1.96
N LYS A 63 19.59 4.98 -1.26
CA LYS A 63 18.26 4.97 -1.86
C LYS A 63 17.94 6.25 -2.64
N GLY A 64 18.61 7.36 -2.32
CA GLY A 64 18.29 8.69 -2.86
C GLY A 64 17.09 9.37 -2.20
N PHE A 65 16.35 8.67 -1.34
CA PHE A 65 15.21 9.20 -0.60
C PHE A 65 15.22 8.72 0.85
N VAL A 66 14.52 9.46 1.71
CA VAL A 66 14.33 9.09 3.11
C VAL A 66 12.97 8.39 3.29
N LYS A 67 12.90 7.47 4.24
CA LYS A 67 11.65 6.79 4.58
C LYS A 67 10.65 7.81 5.11
N CYS A 68 9.37 7.63 4.80
CA CYS A 68 8.32 8.38 5.46
C CYS A 68 8.29 7.99 6.94
N GLY A 69 8.57 8.96 7.83
CA GLY A 69 8.57 8.72 9.28
C GLY A 69 7.20 8.32 9.81
N SER A 70 6.12 8.85 9.24
CA SER A 70 4.75 8.59 9.68
C SER A 70 4.27 7.15 9.51
N CYS A 71 4.95 6.37 8.67
CA CYS A 71 4.68 4.94 8.47
C CYS A 71 5.97 4.10 8.45
N ASN A 72 7.10 4.62 8.95
CA ASN A 72 8.39 3.93 8.99
C ASN A 72 8.84 3.27 7.66
N GLY A 73 8.40 3.79 6.51
CA GLY A 73 8.72 3.20 5.22
C GLY A 73 7.70 2.23 4.62
N THR A 74 6.61 1.89 5.31
CA THR A 74 5.66 0.84 4.84
C THR A 74 4.61 1.37 3.86
N GLY A 75 4.31 2.66 3.90
CA GLY A 75 3.19 3.26 3.17
C GLY A 75 1.82 2.99 3.81
N GLN A 76 1.77 2.32 4.96
CA GLN A 76 0.54 1.92 5.63
C GLN A 76 0.60 2.23 7.14
N ARG A 77 -0.55 2.52 7.75
CA ARG A 77 -0.73 2.71 9.20
C ARG A 77 -1.45 1.53 9.83
#